data_AF-A0A9D8D893-F1
#
_entry.id   AF-A0A9D8D893-F1
#
_cell.length_a   1.000
_cell.length_b   1.000
_cell.length_c   1.000
_cell.angle_alpha   90.00
_cell.angle_beta   90.00
_cell.angle_gamma   90.00
#
_symmetry.space_group_name_H-M   'P 1'
#
loop_
_entity.id
_entity.type
_entity.pdbx_description
1 polymer ?
#
loop_
_entity_poly.entity_id
_entity_poly.type
_entity_poly.pdbx_seq_one_letter_code
_entity_poly.pdbx_strand_id
1 'polypeptide(L)' 'MLLVVDVGNSHTVAGLFSGDELLHDWRISTIRRTTVDELAASH' A
#
# COMPACT_ATOMS: atom_id res chain seq x y z
N MET A 1 -12.48 6.76 -8.23
CA MET A 1 -11.12 6.44 -7.75
C MET A 1 -11.21 5.27 -6.77
N LEU A 2 -10.27 4.34 -6.82
CA LEU A 2 -10.29 3.12 -6.01
C LEU A 2 -8.88 2.86 -5.47
N LEU A 3 -8.76 2.67 -4.15
CA LEU A 3 -7.51 2.26 -3.52
C LEU A 3 -7.52 0.74 -3.38
N VAL A 4 -6.57 0.06 -4.02
CA VAL A 4 -6.31 -1.38 -3.84
C VAL A 4 -5.13 -1.58 -2.91
N VAL A 5 -5.16 -2.64 -2.12
CA VAL A 5 -4.04 -3.06 -1.28
C VAL A 5 -3.81 -4.55 -1.46
N ASP A 6 -2.57 -4.91 -1.81
CA ASP A 6 -2.08 -6.28 -1.85
C ASP A 6 -1.08 -6.49 -0.71
N VAL A 7 -1.39 -7.40 0.22
CA VAL A 7 -0.59 -7.65 1.42
C VAL A 7 0.20 -8.95 1.23
N GLY A 8 1.45 -8.83 0.78
CA GLY A 8 2.38 -9.95 0.64
C GLY A 8 3.23 -10.18 1.89
N ASN A 9 3.92 -11.33 1.94
CA ASN A 9 4.79 -11.68 3.08
C ASN A 9 5.99 -10.74 3.26
N SER A 10 6.54 -10.22 2.17
CA SER A 10 7.71 -9.34 2.20
C SER A 10 7.36 -7.88 1.94
N HIS A 11 6.33 -7.63 1.12
CA HIS A 11 5.89 -6.29 0.79
C HIS A 11 4.37 -6.19 0.74
N THR A 12 3.86 -5.06 1.21
CA THR A 12 2.50 -4.60 1.01
C THR A 12 2.54 -3.53 -0.07
N VAL A 13 1.70 -3.66 -1.10
CA VAL A 13 1.60 -2.71 -2.20
C VAL A 13 0.23 -2.05 -2.14
N ALA A 14 0.19 -0.72 -2.19
CA ALA A 14 -1.05 0.05 -2.31
C ALA A 14 -1.08 0.74 -3.68
N GLY A 15 -2.23 0.76 -4.35
CA GLY A 15 -2.38 1.39 -5.67
C GLY A 15 -3.67 2.22 -5.75
N LEU A 16 -3.57 3.44 -6.27
CA LEU A 16 -4.71 4.32 -6.53
C LEU A 16 -5.10 4.27 -8.00
N PHE A 17 -6.30 3.80 -8.29
CA PHE A 17 -6.83 3.67 -9.65
C PHE A 17 -7.91 4.71 -9.95
N SER A 18 -7.97 5.14 -11.21
CA SER A 18 -9.10 5.85 -11.81
C SER A 18 -9.63 5.06 -13.01
N GLY A 19 -10.71 4.30 -12.79
CA GLY A 19 -11.13 3.30 -13.77
C GLY A 19 -10.06 2.22 -13.89
N ASP A 20 -9.57 1.99 -15.10
CA ASP A 20 -8.52 1.00 -15.40
C ASP A 20 -7.11 1.60 -15.37
N GLU A 21 -6.97 2.90 -15.12
CA GLU A 21 -5.68 3.58 -15.04
C GLU A 21 -5.12 3.56 -13.61
N LEU A 22 -3.89 3.04 -13.45
CA LEU A 22 -3.12 3.17 -12.21
C LEU A 22 -2.53 4.58 -12.17
N LEU A 23 -3.00 5.39 -11.23
CA LEU A 23 -2.48 6.73 -11.03
C LEU A 23 -1.17 6.69 -10.25
N HIS A 24 -1.14 6.06 -9.07
CA HIS A 24 0.01 6.00 -8.16
C HIS A 24 0.08 4.64 -7.45
N ASP A 25 1.29 4.18 -7.12
CA ASP A 25 1.52 3.03 -6.26
C ASP A 25 2.60 3.29 -5.21
N TRP A 26 2.49 2.58 -4.09
CA TRP A 26 3.45 2.58 -2.99
C TRP A 26 3.80 1.17 -2.59
N ARG A 27 5.07 0.95 -2.24
CA ARG A 27 5.57 -0.36 -1.78
C ARG A 27 6.19 -0.23 -0.41
N ILE A 28 5.55 -0.89 0.55
CA ILE A 28 5.93 -0.86 1.97
C ILE A 28 6.45 -2.26 2.33
N SER A 29 7.51 -2.35 3.12
CA SER A 29 7.97 -3.64 3.63
C SER A 29 6.96 -4.20 4.62
N THR A 30 6.60 -5.49 4.49
CA THR A 30 5.63 -6.12 5.40
C THR A 30 6.30 -6.43 6.73
N ILE A 31 6.05 -5.60 7.73
CA ILE A 31 6.52 -5.80 9.09
C ILE A 31 5.31 -6.11 9.98
N ARG A 32 5.24 -7.35 10.49
CA ARG A 32 4.07 -7.85 11.25
C ARG A 32 3.74 -7.07 12.53
N ARG A 33 4.68 -6.26 13.02
CA ARG A 33 4.54 -5.48 14.26
C ARG A 33 4.30 -3.99 14.00
N THR A 34 4.15 -3.59 12.73
CA THR A 34 3.86 -2.21 12.35
C THR A 34 2.50 -1.79 12.89
N THR A 35 2.50 -0.67 13.60
CA THR A 35 1.29 0.01 14.07
C THR A 35 0.63 0.80 12.95
N VAL A 36 -0.63 1.20 13.15
CA VAL A 36 -1.39 1.96 12.13
C VAL A 36 -0.73 3.30 11.82
N ASP A 37 -0.20 4.00 12.83
CA ASP A 37 0.47 5.28 12.64
C ASP A 37 1.78 5.14 11.85
N GLU A 38 2.54 4.07 12.10
CA GLU A 38 3.75 3.75 11.34
C GLU A 38 3.44 3.39 9.88
N LEU A 39 2.33 2.68 9.62
CA LEU A 39 1.88 2.37 8.27
C LEU A 39 1.43 3.63 7.50
N ALA A 40 0.84 4.61 8.19
CA ALA A 40 0.44 5.88 7.58
C ALA A 40 1.65 6.80 7.30
N ALA A 41 2.73 6.67 8.06
CA ALA A 41 3.94 7.48 7.92
C ALA A 41 4.99 6.91 6.95
N SER A 42 4.86 5.65 6.53
CA SER A 42 5.78 5.03 5.57
C SER A 42 5.65 5.70 4.19
N HIS A 43 6.72 6.33 3.74
CA HIS A 43 6.85 7.00 2.43
C HIS A 43 7.27 6.01 1.35
#